data_AF-A0A2U0D6P4-F1
#
_entry.id   AF-A0A2U0D6P4-F1
#
_cell.length_a   1.000
_cell.length_b   1.000
_cell.length_c   1.000
_cell.angle_alpha   90.00
_cell.angle_beta   90.00
_cell.angle_gamma   90.00
#
_symmetry.space_group_name_H-M   'P 1'
#
loop_
_entity.id
_entity.type
_entity.pdbx_description
1 polymer ?
#
loop_
_entity_poly.entity_id
_entity_poly.type
_entity_poly.pdbx_seq_one_letter_code
_entity_poly.pdbx_strand_id
1 'polypeptide(L)' 'MKTYLAVLKKNTDIRQLEKELKKNNVRLSAHYKTIGVVKLESEKPVSDKDFEQYFLSVEEDKEI' A
#
# COMPACT_ATOMS: atom_id res chain seq x y z
N MET A 1 4.55 -5.63 -13.47
CA MET A 1 4.41 -5.09 -12.12
C MET A 1 4.15 -3.59 -12.12
N LYS A 2 2.97 -3.19 -11.64
CA LYS A 2 2.59 -1.79 -11.43
C LYS A 2 3.04 -1.36 -10.04
N THR A 3 3.34 -0.07 -9.91
CA THR A 3 3.75 0.55 -8.64
C THR A 3 2.62 1.41 -8.11
N TYR A 4 2.43 1.41 -6.80
CA TYR A 4 1.46 2.26 -6.12
C TYR A 4 2.11 2.96 -4.92
N LEU A 5 1.63 4.15 -4.63
CA LEU A 5 1.90 4.86 -3.38
C LEU A 5 0.61 4.89 -2.56
N ALA A 6 0.70 4.42 -1.32
CA ALA A 6 -0.43 4.38 -0.40
C ALA A 6 -0.14 5.17 0.86
N VAL A 7 -1.06 6.07 1.23
CA VAL A 7 -0.97 6.86 2.46
C VAL A 7 -1.56 6.05 3.61
N LEU A 8 -0.79 5.83 4.66
CA LEU A 8 -1.21 5.07 5.85
C LEU A 8 -2.16 5.90 6.72
N LYS A 9 -3.12 5.21 7.34
CA LYS A 9 -3.86 5.75 8.49
C LYS A 9 -2.93 5.92 9.71
N LYS A 10 -3.33 6.77 10.64
CA LYS A 10 -2.58 6.93 11.90
C LYS A 10 -2.56 5.60 12.67
N ASN A 11 -1.42 5.28 13.27
CA ASN A 11 -1.21 4.09 14.10
C ASN A 11 -1.43 2.75 13.37
N THR A 12 -1.29 2.71 12.04
CA THR A 12 -1.37 1.45 11.28
C THR A 12 -0.32 0.43 11.76
N ASP A 13 -0.77 -0.79 12.08
CA ASP A 13 0.13 -1.92 12.33
C ASP A 13 0.68 -2.45 11.00
N ILE A 14 1.94 -2.11 10.73
CA ILE A 14 2.65 -2.52 9.51
C ILE A 14 2.79 -4.05 9.40
N ARG A 15 2.96 -4.77 10.51
CA ARG A 15 3.12 -6.23 10.46
C ARG A 15 1.81 -6.90 10.07
N GLN A 16 0.68 -6.37 10.53
CA GLN A 16 -0.63 -6.87 10.11
C GLN A 16 -0.90 -6.51 8.65
N LEU A 17 -0.58 -5.29 8.24
CA LEU A 17 -0.69 -4.84 6.85
C LEU A 17 0.10 -5.75 5.90
N GLU A 18 1.36 -6.07 6.20
CA GLU A 18 2.18 -6.96 5.35
C GLU A 18 1.54 -8.34 5.15
N LYS A 19 0.89 -8.90 6.19
CA LYS A 19 0.17 -10.17 6.09
C LYS A 19 -1.04 -10.05 5.16
N GLU A 20 -1.82 -8.98 5.26
CA GLU A 20 -2.99 -8.76 4.40
C GLU A 20 -2.59 -8.49 2.94
N LEU A 21 -1.55 -7.70 2.71
CA LEU A 21 -1.02 -7.47 1.37
C LEU A 21 -0.56 -8.79 0.72
N LYS A 22 0.16 -9.62 1.47
CA LYS A 22 0.65 -10.93 0.99
C LYS A 22 -0.50 -11.87 0.60
N LYS A 23 -1.60 -11.90 1.36
CA LYS A 23 -2.81 -12.68 1.02
C LYS A 23 -3.40 -12.25 -0.33
N ASN A 24 -3.29 -10.96 -0.65
CA ASN A 24 -3.79 -10.37 -1.89
C ASN A 24 -2.76 -10.34 -3.02
N ASN A 25 -1.60 -10.98 -2.85
CA ASN A 25 -0.47 -10.95 -3.80
C ASN A 25 0.06 -9.54 -4.09
N VAL A 26 -0.07 -8.63 -3.13
CA VAL A 26 0.53 -7.30 -3.17
C VAL A 26 1.82 -7.32 -2.36
N ARG A 27 2.90 -6.76 -2.90
CA ARG A 27 4.18 -6.64 -2.22
C ARG A 27 4.34 -5.24 -1.65
N LEU A 28 4.73 -5.14 -0.38
CA LEU A 28 5.22 -3.90 0.21
C LEU A 28 6.72 -3.76 -0.14
N SER A 29 7.07 -2.79 -1.00
CA SER A 29 8.44 -2.62 -1.49
C SER A 29 9.22 -1.54 -0.75
N ALA A 30 8.55 -0.55 -0.16
CA ALA A 30 9.18 0.45 0.71
C ALA A 30 8.19 1.02 1.74
N HIS A 31 8.74 1.55 2.84
CA HIS A 31 7.97 2.28 3.85
C HIS A 31 8.69 3.59 4.22
N TYR A 32 8.10 4.70 3.81
CA TYR A 32 8.53 6.06 4.09
C TYR A 32 7.95 6.53 5.44
N LYS A 33 8.52 6.03 6.54
CA LYS A 33 8.01 6.21 7.92
C LYS A 33 7.70 7.66 8.29
N THR A 34 8.58 8.60 7.93
CA THR A 34 8.45 10.01 8.30
C THR A 34 7.18 10.66 7.75
N ILE A 35 6.71 10.22 6.57
CA ILE A 35 5.54 10.77 5.89
C ILE A 35 4.33 9.83 5.91
N GLY A 36 4.46 8.65 6.53
CA GLY A 36 3.38 7.67 6.61
C GLY A 36 2.93 7.13 5.26
N VAL A 37 3.86 6.91 4.32
CA VAL A 37 3.56 6.39 2.98
C VAL A 37 4.26 5.05 2.77
N VAL A 38 3.61 4.12 2.08
CA VAL A 38 4.22 2.87 1.62
C VAL A 38 4.20 2.78 0.10
N LYS A 39 5.24 2.13 -0.44
CA LYS A 39 5.30 1.75 -1.84
C LYS A 39 4.82 0.31 -1.97
N LEU A 40 3.88 0.08 -2.87
CA LEU A 40 3.32 -1.24 -3.16
C LEU A 40 3.64 -1.62 -4.61
N GLU A 41 3.82 -2.91 -4.84
CA GLU A 41 4.00 -3.48 -6.16
C GLU A 41 3.00 -4.63 -6.34
N SER A 42 2.30 -4.63 -7.47
CA SER A 42 1.30 -5.66 -7.79
C SER A 42 1.13 -5.81 -9.29
N GLU A 43 0.79 -7.01 -9.75
CA GLU A 43 0.37 -7.24 -11.14
C GLU A 43 -1.09 -6.83 -11.37
N LYS A 44 -1.91 -6.84 -10.30
CA LYS A 44 -3.32 -6.43 -10.34
C LYS A 44 -3.49 -5.01 -9.79
N PRO A 45 -4.52 -4.27 -10.24
CA PRO A 45 -4.88 -2.99 -9.63
C PRO A 45 -5.06 -3.11 -8.12
N VAL A 46 -4.55 -2.14 -7.38
CA VAL A 46 -4.74 -2.02 -5.93
C VAL A 46 -5.67 -0.85 -5.67
N SER A 47 -6.77 -1.07 -4.95
CA SER A 47 -7.65 -0.02 -4.49
C SER A 47 -7.51 0.19 -2.98
N ASP A 48 -7.62 1.43 -2.56
CA ASP A 48 -7.84 1.84 -1.18
C ASP A 48 -9.02 1.11 -0.51
N LYS A 49 -10.10 0.83 -1.24
CA LYS A 49 -11.28 0.12 -0.73
C LYS A 49 -10.99 -1.30 -0.24
N ASP A 50 -10.05 -1.98 -0.90
CA ASP A 50 -9.64 -3.35 -0.52
C ASP A 50 -8.84 -3.35 0.80
N PHE A 51 -8.30 -2.20 1.19
CA PHE A 51 -7.44 -2.02 2.35
C PHE A 51 -7.87 -0.81 3.20
N GLU A 52 -9.17 -0.54 3.26
CA GLU A 52 -9.72 0.68 3.89
C GLU A 52 -9.29 0.82 5.35
N GLN A 53 -9.04 -0.29 6.05
CA GLN A 53 -8.55 -0.26 7.44
C GLN A 53 -7.12 0.29 7.57
N TYR A 54 -6.33 0.28 6.49
CA TYR A 54 -4.91 0.59 6.49
C TYR A 54 -4.58 1.88 5.74
N PHE A 55 -5.27 2.17 4.63
CA PHE A 55 -4.93 3.29 3.75
C PHE A 55 -5.98 4.40 3.76
N LEU A 56 -5.51 5.64 3.66
CA LEU A 56 -6.31 6.83 3.39
C LEU A 56 -6.54 7.02 1.89
N SER A 57 -5.53 6.71 1.08
CA SER A 57 -5.59 6.74 -0.37
C SER A 57 -4.52 5.81 -0.96
N VAL A 58 -4.74 5.39 -2.20
CA VAL A 58 -3.82 4.57 -3.00
C VAL A 58 -3.81 5.14 -4.42
N GLU A 59 -2.63 5.53 -4.91
CA GLU A 59 -2.45 6.07 -6.26
C GLU A 59 -1.48 5.19 -7.04
N GLU A 60 -1.79 4.93 -8.31
CA GLU A 60 -0.87 4.24 -9.23
C GLU A 60 0.24 5.22 -9.63
N ASP A 61 1.49 4.83 -9.40
CA ASP A 61 2.68 5.58 -9.80
C ASP A 61 2.88 5.38 -11.31
N LYS A 62 2.23 6.25 -12.09
CA LYS A 62 2.35 6.32 -13.54
C LYS A 62 3.34 7.41 -13.89
N GLU A 63 4.37 7.07 -14.67
CA GLU A 63 5.14 8.09 -15.38
C GLU A 63 4.19 8.85 -16.31
N ILE A 64 4.08 10.16 -16.11
CA ILE A 64 3.26 11.09 -16.89
C ILE A 64 4.01 11.47 -18.16
#